data_AF-Q2GRR6-F1
#
_entry.id   AF-Q2GRR6-F1
#
_cell.length_a   1.000
_cell.length_b   1.000
_cell.length_c   1.000
_cell.angle_alpha   90.00
_cell.angle_beta   90.00
_cell.angle_gamma   90.00
#
_symmetry.space_group_name_H-M   'P 1'
#
loop_
_entity.id
_entity.type
_entity.pdbx_description
1 polymer ?
#
loop_
_entity_poly.entity_id
_entity_poly.type
_entity_poly.pdbx_seq_one_letter_code
_entity_poly.pdbx_strand_id
1 'polypeptide(L)'
;MGSFRLLTLALCFGLLRIVSGAPDVILTVHEAADCLLRFQTPQSERTTLESRVTQTTWTQTPDDVARTIEDFSNIEGQNVPLWLSGSTAFLYAGFITSDCINMTPQPGLNRPDTAISIILPSGVAKLQRVGPNPEMISPGNAARTVGIQGINGQLDADDFAYATGAAVEHAIRQWQAEVNRWRSPLTEIGFLATTGMTGQTVVIRVPII
;
A
#
# COMPACT_ATOMS: atom_id res chain seq x y z
N MET A 1 4.71 53.52 2.02
CA MET A 1 3.60 53.33 2.99
C MET A 1 2.37 52.93 2.19
N GLY A 2 1.74 51.76 2.29
CA GLY A 2 2.08 50.47 2.87
C GLY A 2 1.40 49.41 1.98
N SER A 3 2.08 48.30 1.72
CA SER A 3 1.53 47.18 0.95
C SER A 3 0.83 46.24 1.93
N PHE A 4 -0.50 46.14 1.82
CA PHE A 4 -1.26 45.09 2.47
C PHE A 4 -1.00 43.77 1.74
N ARG A 5 -0.19 42.89 2.36
CA ARG A 5 -0.14 41.48 1.97
C ARG A 5 -1.28 40.76 2.69
N LEU A 6 -2.29 40.36 1.94
CA LEU A 6 -3.30 39.42 2.40
C LEU A 6 -2.63 38.04 2.51
N LEU A 7 -2.34 37.62 3.75
CA LEU A 7 -1.89 36.27 4.06
C LEU A 7 -3.15 35.41 4.26
N THR A 8 -3.67 34.81 3.20
CA THR A 8 -4.78 33.85 3.33
C THR A 8 -4.21 32.52 3.79
N LEU A 9 -4.36 32.25 5.09
CA LEU A 9 -4.15 30.97 5.73
C LEU A 9 -5.20 29.99 5.21
N ALA A 10 -4.83 29.10 4.28
CA ALA A 10 -5.67 27.97 3.87
C ALA A 10 -5.22 26.73 4.65
N LEU A 11 -5.78 26.58 5.85
CA LEU A 11 -5.81 25.33 6.60
C LEU A 11 -7.12 24.61 6.28
N CYS A 12 -7.03 23.29 6.15
CA CYS A 12 -8.11 22.29 5.95
C CYS A 12 -8.41 21.94 4.48
N PHE A 13 -8.22 20.64 4.19
CA PHE A 13 -8.41 19.92 2.92
C PHE A 13 -7.41 20.25 1.82
N GLY A 14 -6.28 19.52 1.85
CA GLY A 14 -5.25 19.57 0.83
C GLY A 14 -5.76 19.06 -0.53
N LEU A 15 -6.31 19.97 -1.33
CA LEU A 15 -6.13 19.90 -2.78
C LEU A 15 -4.65 20.20 -3.04
N LEU A 16 -3.85 19.15 -3.20
CA LEU A 16 -2.49 19.29 -3.73
C LEU A 16 -2.63 19.72 -5.21
N ARG A 17 -2.67 21.03 -5.47
CA ARG A 17 -2.49 21.54 -6.84
C ARG A 17 -1.02 21.34 -7.22
N ILE A 18 -0.72 20.19 -7.82
CA ILE A 18 0.47 20.07 -8.65
C ILE A 18 0.21 20.97 -9.86
N VAL A 19 0.87 22.13 -9.91
CA VAL A 19 0.81 23.04 -11.06
C VAL A 19 1.62 22.40 -12.19
N SER A 20 1.03 21.44 -12.90
CA SER A 20 1.50 21.06 -14.22
C SER A 20 0.61 21.76 -15.25
N GLY A 21 1.20 22.42 -16.24
CA GLY A 21 0.49 23.12 -17.31
C GLY A 21 -0.20 22.20 -18.31
N ALA A 22 -0.70 21.04 -17.87
CA ALA A 22 -1.41 20.07 -18.69
C ALA A 22 -2.89 20.05 -18.28
N PRO A 23 -3.84 19.89 -19.23
CA PRO A 23 -5.27 19.90 -18.94
C PRO A 23 -5.63 18.79 -17.94
N ASP A 24 -6.31 19.18 -16.86
CA ASP A 24 -7.14 18.39 -15.94
C ASP A 24 -6.68 16.94 -15.67
N VAL A 25 -5.51 16.78 -15.06
CA VAL A 25 -5.21 15.53 -14.34
C VAL A 25 -6.05 15.55 -13.05
N ILE A 26 -7.19 14.86 -13.06
CA ILE A 26 -7.95 14.60 -11.84
C ILE A 26 -7.12 13.64 -10.97
N LEU A 27 -6.36 14.20 -10.03
CA LEU A 27 -5.65 13.43 -9.03
C LEU A 27 -6.66 13.00 -7.96
N THR A 28 -7.04 11.73 -7.99
CA THR A 28 -7.76 11.15 -6.84
C THR A 28 -6.72 10.79 -5.78
N VAL A 29 -6.88 11.37 -4.59
CA VAL A 29 -6.02 11.10 -3.43
C VAL A 29 -6.76 10.13 -2.51
N HIS A 30 -6.12 9.01 -2.20
CA HIS A 30 -6.64 8.03 -1.23
C HIS A 30 -5.71 7.92 -0.03
N GLU A 31 -6.27 7.73 1.15
CA GLU A 31 -5.50 7.36 2.34
C GLU A 31 -5.05 5.90 2.22
N ALA A 32 -3.77 5.61 2.50
CA ALA A 32 -3.29 4.24 2.49
C ALA A 32 -4.11 3.35 3.45
N ALA A 33 -4.61 3.91 4.55
CA ALA A 33 -5.45 3.24 5.55
C ALA A 33 -6.74 2.64 4.95
N ASP A 34 -7.25 3.23 3.87
CA ASP A 34 -8.48 2.78 3.19
C ASP A 34 -8.19 1.80 2.04
N CYS A 35 -6.91 1.50 1.78
CA CYS A 35 -6.47 0.61 0.73
C CYS A 35 -6.05 -0.77 1.27
N LEU A 36 -6.07 -1.77 0.40
CA LEU A 36 -5.38 -3.04 0.62
C LEU A 36 -4.15 -3.15 -0.26
N LEU A 37 -3.03 -3.60 0.29
CA LEU A 37 -1.74 -3.66 -0.37
C LEU A 37 -1.21 -5.09 -0.37
N ARG A 38 -0.58 -5.45 -1.47
CA ARG A 38 0.18 -6.69 -1.62
C ARG A 38 1.53 -6.39 -2.24
N PHE A 39 2.58 -6.96 -1.65
CA PHE A 39 3.95 -6.89 -2.14
C PHE A 39 4.33 -8.22 -2.78
N GLN A 40 4.91 -8.15 -3.97
CA GLN A 40 5.38 -9.32 -4.70
C GLN A 40 6.74 -9.01 -5.33
N THR A 41 7.79 -9.60 -4.77
CA THR A 41 9.11 -9.57 -5.40
C THR A 41 9.09 -10.48 -6.63
N PRO A 42 9.59 -10.02 -7.79
CA PRO A 42 9.65 -10.85 -8.98
C PRO A 42 10.49 -12.09 -8.74
N GLN A 43 9.97 -13.23 -9.18
CA GLN A 43 10.76 -14.47 -9.28
C GLN A 43 11.77 -14.32 -10.42
N SER A 44 12.83 -15.12 -10.40
CA SER A 44 13.80 -15.19 -11.49
C SER A 44 13.08 -15.29 -12.83
N GLU A 45 13.48 -14.47 -13.80
CA GLU A 45 12.92 -14.35 -15.16
C GLU A 45 11.61 -13.56 -15.30
N ARG A 46 10.93 -13.17 -14.21
CA ARG A 46 9.76 -12.29 -14.28
C ARG A 46 10.11 -10.83 -14.06
N THR A 47 9.40 -9.96 -14.74
CA THR A 47 9.45 -8.51 -14.53
C THR A 47 8.58 -8.07 -13.35
N THR A 48 8.82 -6.87 -12.83
CA THR A 48 7.92 -6.21 -11.87
C THR A 48 6.51 -6.06 -12.42
N LEU A 49 6.35 -5.83 -13.72
CA LEU A 49 5.04 -5.71 -14.36
C LEU A 49 4.25 -7.03 -14.30
N GLU A 50 4.90 -8.14 -14.64
CA GLU A 50 4.29 -9.49 -14.61
C GLU A 50 4.02 -10.01 -13.20
N SER A 51 4.64 -9.39 -12.19
CA SER A 51 4.44 -9.74 -10.78
C SER A 51 3.23 -9.05 -10.14
N ARG A 52 2.54 -8.18 -10.89
CA ARG A 52 1.32 -7.50 -10.44
C ARG A 52 0.14 -8.46 -10.37
N VAL A 53 -0.74 -8.25 -9.40
CA VAL A 53 -2.01 -8.97 -9.34
C VAL A 53 -2.99 -8.36 -10.32
N THR A 54 -3.48 -9.17 -11.26
CA THR A 54 -4.50 -8.80 -12.26
C THR A 54 -5.80 -9.59 -12.11
N GLN A 55 -5.83 -10.55 -11.18
CA GLN A 55 -7.01 -11.35 -10.86
C GLN A 55 -8.10 -10.48 -10.26
N THR A 56 -9.32 -10.58 -10.80
CA THR A 56 -10.46 -9.75 -10.40
C THR A 56 -11.49 -10.50 -9.56
N THR A 57 -11.56 -11.84 -9.67
CA THR A 57 -12.47 -12.68 -8.88
C THR A 57 -11.71 -13.38 -7.77
N TRP A 58 -12.20 -13.30 -6.54
CA TRP A 58 -11.56 -13.86 -5.36
C TRP A 58 -12.54 -14.73 -4.59
N THR A 59 -12.11 -15.93 -4.21
CA THR A 59 -12.94 -16.90 -3.46
C THR A 59 -12.11 -17.57 -2.35
N GLN A 60 -11.31 -16.80 -1.64
CA GLN A 60 -10.38 -17.34 -0.63
C GLN A 60 -11.15 -17.79 0.61
N THR A 61 -10.72 -18.90 1.19
CA THR A 61 -11.29 -19.47 2.42
C THR A 61 -10.37 -19.22 3.63
N PRO A 62 -10.89 -19.31 4.87
CA PRO A 62 -10.05 -19.24 6.06
C PRO A 62 -8.89 -20.25 6.07
N ASP A 63 -9.09 -21.44 5.51
CA ASP A 63 -8.06 -22.48 5.41
C ASP A 63 -6.97 -22.10 4.41
N ASP A 64 -7.33 -21.47 3.28
CA ASP A 64 -6.34 -20.96 2.31
C ASP A 64 -5.45 -19.89 2.94
N VAL A 65 -6.06 -19.00 3.73
CA VAL A 65 -5.35 -17.92 4.43
C VAL A 65 -4.44 -18.52 5.50
N ALA A 66 -4.93 -19.47 6.30
CA ALA A 66 -4.15 -20.14 7.33
C ALA A 66 -2.96 -20.90 6.74
N ARG A 67 -3.19 -21.70 5.68
CA ARG A 67 -2.14 -22.43 4.98
C ARG A 67 -1.06 -21.50 4.45
N THR A 68 -1.45 -20.39 3.83
CA THR A 68 -0.49 -19.42 3.28
C THR A 68 0.34 -18.74 4.37
N ILE A 69 -0.26 -18.47 5.53
CA ILE A 69 0.44 -17.92 6.69
C ILE A 69 1.42 -18.92 7.28
N GLU A 70 1.05 -20.20 7.33
CA GLU A 70 1.85 -21.25 7.94
C GLU A 70 2.98 -21.73 7.02
N ASP A 71 2.72 -21.86 5.71
CA ASP A 71 3.72 -22.22 4.70
C ASP A 71 4.14 -21.00 3.88
N PHE A 72 4.92 -20.11 4.49
CA PHE A 72 5.44 -18.93 3.80
C PHE A 72 6.28 -19.29 2.54
N SER A 73 6.98 -20.42 2.58
CA SER A 73 7.81 -20.93 1.48
C SER A 73 7.01 -21.39 0.26
N ASN A 74 5.70 -21.57 0.41
CA ASN A 74 4.80 -22.09 -0.63
C ASN A 74 5.32 -23.42 -1.21
N ILE A 75 5.76 -24.34 -0.36
CA ILE A 75 6.43 -25.58 -0.75
C ILE A 75 5.55 -26.39 -1.71
N GLU A 76 4.23 -26.40 -1.46
CA GLU A 76 3.26 -27.14 -2.27
C GLU A 76 2.59 -26.31 -3.36
N GLY A 77 2.93 -25.03 -3.51
CA GLY A 77 2.34 -24.15 -4.52
C GLY A 77 0.87 -23.78 -4.28
N GLN A 78 0.34 -24.00 -3.07
CA GLN A 78 -1.08 -23.81 -2.74
C GLN A 78 -1.40 -22.46 -2.07
N ASN A 79 -0.41 -21.57 -1.96
CA ASN A 79 -0.60 -20.28 -1.32
C ASN A 79 -1.48 -19.37 -2.15
N VAL A 80 -2.36 -18.64 -1.48
CA VAL A 80 -3.21 -17.63 -2.09
C VAL A 80 -2.63 -16.22 -1.88
N PRO A 81 -2.96 -15.26 -2.76
CA PRO A 81 -2.55 -13.89 -2.54
C PRO A 81 -3.17 -13.27 -1.28
N LEU A 82 -2.36 -13.04 -0.24
CA LEU A 82 -2.76 -12.30 0.95
C LEU A 82 -2.51 -10.79 0.82
N TRP A 83 -3.27 -10.02 1.59
CA TRP A 83 -3.33 -8.56 1.56
C TRP A 83 -3.14 -7.97 2.95
N LEU A 84 -2.55 -6.77 3.01
CA LEU A 84 -2.33 -5.96 4.21
C LEU A 84 -3.10 -4.66 4.10
N SER A 85 -3.49 -4.05 5.23
CA SER A 85 -4.19 -2.75 5.24
C SER A 85 -3.24 -1.63 5.64
N GLY A 86 -3.40 -0.43 5.07
CA GLY A 86 -2.83 0.78 5.68
C GLY A 86 -1.31 0.85 5.80
N SER A 87 -0.85 1.63 6.77
CA SER A 87 0.56 1.82 7.09
C SER A 87 1.25 0.56 7.60
N THR A 88 0.52 -0.39 8.18
CA THR A 88 1.09 -1.67 8.63
C THR A 88 1.62 -2.49 7.45
N ALA A 89 1.07 -2.31 6.25
CA ALA A 89 1.61 -2.91 5.04
C ALA A 89 3.06 -2.46 4.75
N PHE A 90 3.36 -1.18 4.93
CA PHE A 90 4.69 -0.62 4.70
C PHE A 90 5.68 -0.95 5.82
N LEU A 91 5.21 -1.04 7.08
CA LEU A 91 5.99 -1.58 8.19
C LEU A 91 6.36 -3.05 7.94
N TYR A 92 5.37 -3.86 7.53
CA TYR A 92 5.55 -5.27 7.24
C TYR A 92 6.54 -5.50 6.10
N ALA A 93 6.46 -4.70 5.04
CA ALA A 93 7.40 -4.78 3.93
C ALA A 93 8.79 -4.23 4.26
N GLY A 94 8.95 -3.45 5.34
CA GLY A 94 10.22 -2.86 5.76
C GLY A 94 10.61 -1.59 5.00
N PHE A 95 9.62 -0.84 4.48
CA PHE A 95 9.86 0.47 3.88
C PHE A 95 9.92 1.59 4.94
N ILE A 96 9.19 1.41 6.04
CA ILE A 96 9.16 2.34 7.18
C ILE A 96 9.37 1.56 8.48
N THR A 97 9.71 2.26 9.54
CA THR A 97 9.85 1.74 10.91
C THR A 97 8.86 2.46 11.83
N SER A 98 8.55 1.91 13.01
CA SER A 98 7.73 2.61 14.00
C SER A 98 8.22 2.27 15.41
N ASP A 99 8.35 3.29 16.26
CA ASP A 99 8.67 3.12 17.68
C ASP A 99 7.44 2.63 18.47
N CYS A 100 6.23 2.86 17.95
CA CYS A 100 4.98 2.50 18.60
C CYS A 100 4.51 1.08 18.28
N ILE A 101 4.90 0.54 17.12
CA ILE A 101 4.46 -0.77 16.63
C ILE A 101 5.68 -1.68 16.48
N ASN A 102 5.81 -2.64 17.39
CA ASN A 102 6.85 -3.68 17.29
C ASN A 102 6.46 -4.71 16.24
N MET A 103 6.98 -4.55 15.01
CA MET A 103 6.77 -5.48 13.89
C MET A 103 8.11 -5.84 13.27
N THR A 104 8.40 -7.14 13.17
CA THR A 104 9.53 -7.64 12.39
C THR A 104 9.17 -7.60 10.91
N PRO A 105 9.88 -6.83 10.06
CA PRO A 105 9.60 -6.80 8.63
C PRO A 105 9.87 -8.15 7.97
N GLN A 106 9.13 -8.45 6.91
CA GLN A 106 9.41 -9.61 6.07
C GLN A 106 10.61 -9.31 5.17
N PRO A 107 11.72 -10.08 5.28
CA PRO A 107 12.91 -9.82 4.48
C PRO A 107 12.64 -9.88 2.97
N GLY A 108 13.21 -8.93 2.23
CA GLY A 108 13.20 -8.93 0.76
C GLY A 108 11.95 -8.36 0.09
N LEU A 109 10.98 -7.82 0.85
CA LEU A 109 9.83 -7.11 0.28
C LEU A 109 10.11 -5.64 -0.03
N ASN A 110 11.08 -5.00 0.65
CA ASN A 110 11.45 -3.60 0.42
C ASN A 110 12.42 -3.37 -0.75
N ARG A 111 12.46 -4.26 -1.74
CA ARG A 111 13.35 -4.10 -2.90
C ARG A 111 12.82 -3.08 -3.90
N PRO A 112 13.67 -2.36 -4.65
CA PRO A 112 13.24 -1.42 -5.67
C PRO A 112 12.33 -2.05 -6.74
N ASP A 113 12.57 -3.33 -7.07
CA ASP A 113 11.85 -4.10 -8.09
C ASP A 113 10.61 -4.83 -7.56
N THR A 114 10.28 -4.72 -6.27
CA THR A 114 9.05 -5.27 -5.71
C THR A 114 7.83 -4.64 -6.39
N ALA A 115 6.95 -5.48 -6.92
CA ALA A 115 5.64 -5.05 -7.40
C ALA A 115 4.71 -4.83 -6.22
N ILE A 116 4.02 -3.69 -6.21
CA ILE A 116 3.04 -3.37 -5.18
C ILE A 116 1.68 -3.27 -5.88
N SER A 117 0.80 -4.22 -5.59
CA SER A 117 -0.58 -4.21 -6.05
C SER A 117 -1.45 -3.59 -4.96
N ILE A 118 -2.29 -2.64 -5.33
CA ILE A 118 -3.12 -1.88 -4.41
C ILE A 118 -4.56 -2.04 -4.86
N ILE A 119 -5.44 -2.46 -3.95
CA ILE A 119 -6.89 -2.37 -4.12
C ILE A 119 -7.30 -1.03 -3.50
N LEU A 120 -7.87 -0.17 -4.34
CA LEU A 120 -8.35 1.16 -3.97
C LEU A 120 -9.64 1.07 -3.13
N PRO A 121 -10.03 2.15 -2.42
CA PRO A 121 -11.20 2.12 -1.55
C PRO A 121 -12.50 1.67 -2.24
N SER A 122 -12.66 1.99 -3.54
CA SER A 122 -13.78 1.53 -4.35
C SER A 122 -13.85 0.00 -4.43
N GLY A 123 -12.71 -0.67 -4.55
CA GLY A 123 -12.58 -2.11 -4.56
C GLY A 123 -12.70 -2.72 -3.17
N VAL A 124 -12.09 -2.10 -2.16
CA VAL A 124 -12.19 -2.56 -0.76
C VAL A 124 -13.66 -2.64 -0.32
N ALA A 125 -14.51 -1.68 -0.74
CA ALA A 125 -15.93 -1.69 -0.46
C ALA A 125 -16.71 -2.86 -1.10
N LYS A 126 -16.16 -3.51 -2.13
CA LYS A 126 -16.76 -4.68 -2.82
C LYS A 126 -16.34 -6.02 -2.22
N LEU A 127 -15.39 -6.02 -1.30
CA LEU A 127 -14.74 -7.23 -0.80
C LEU A 127 -15.16 -7.57 0.63
N GLN A 128 -15.32 -8.87 0.87
CA GLN A 128 -15.31 -9.42 2.21
C GLN A 128 -13.88 -9.76 2.61
N ARG A 129 -13.48 -9.33 3.82
CA ARG A 129 -12.21 -9.74 4.44
C ARG A 129 -12.33 -11.16 4.99
N VAL A 130 -11.32 -11.98 4.72
CA VAL A 130 -11.26 -13.38 5.17
C VAL A 130 -10.07 -13.53 6.13
N GLY A 131 -10.37 -13.78 7.40
CA GLY A 131 -9.35 -14.12 8.39
C GLY A 131 -8.92 -15.58 8.29
N PRO A 132 -7.75 -15.95 8.84
CA PRO A 132 -7.31 -17.34 8.85
C PRO A 132 -8.15 -18.22 9.77
N ASN A 133 -8.22 -19.52 9.43
CA ASN A 133 -8.66 -20.55 10.37
C ASN A 133 -7.67 -20.63 11.56
N PRO A 134 -8.10 -20.30 12.80
CA PRO A 134 -7.21 -20.26 13.95
C PRO A 134 -6.76 -21.65 14.41
N GLU A 135 -7.39 -22.73 13.98
CA GLU A 135 -6.99 -24.10 14.36
C GLU A 135 -5.78 -24.59 13.54
N MET A 136 -5.54 -23.98 12.37
CA MET A 136 -4.47 -24.37 11.44
C MET A 136 -3.19 -23.54 11.57
N ILE A 137 -3.18 -22.50 12.40
CA ILE A 137 -2.00 -21.66 12.59
C ILE A 137 -1.33 -21.98 13.93
N SER A 138 -0.01 -22.21 13.91
CA SER A 138 0.76 -22.44 15.13
C SER A 138 0.64 -21.27 16.14
N PRO A 139 0.48 -21.53 17.45
CA PRO A 139 0.32 -20.48 18.48
C PRO A 139 1.45 -19.44 18.57
N GLY A 140 2.63 -19.72 17.99
CA GLY A 140 3.77 -18.80 17.94
C GLY A 140 3.91 -18.00 16.63
N ASN A 141 3.02 -18.19 15.66
CA ASN A 141 3.15 -17.52 14.37
C ASN A 141 2.68 -16.05 14.47
N ALA A 142 3.65 -15.13 14.48
CA ALA A 142 3.41 -13.69 14.61
C ALA A 142 2.60 -13.09 13.45
N ALA A 143 2.49 -13.80 12.32
CA ALA A 143 1.65 -13.38 11.19
C ALA A 143 0.15 -13.25 11.58
N ARG A 144 -0.28 -13.85 12.70
CA ARG A 144 -1.62 -13.68 13.26
C ARG A 144 -1.98 -12.23 13.62
N THR A 145 -0.99 -11.41 14.00
CA THR A 145 -1.25 -10.10 14.63
C THR A 145 -1.01 -8.92 13.69
N VAL A 146 -0.42 -9.16 12.52
CA VAL A 146 -0.02 -8.11 11.55
C VAL A 146 -1.15 -7.70 10.60
N GLY A 147 -2.34 -8.29 10.73
CA GLY A 147 -3.51 -7.94 9.91
C GLY A 147 -3.41 -8.42 8.45
N ILE A 148 -2.62 -9.47 8.21
CA ILE A 148 -2.63 -10.21 6.94
C ILE A 148 -3.97 -10.92 6.81
N GLN A 149 -4.62 -10.75 5.67
CA GLN A 149 -5.95 -11.30 5.41
C GLN A 149 -6.09 -11.76 3.96
N GLY A 150 -7.01 -12.71 3.76
CA GLY A 150 -7.55 -12.99 2.46
C GLY A 150 -8.72 -12.08 2.10
N ILE A 151 -9.21 -12.22 0.87
CA ILE A 151 -10.35 -11.49 0.34
C ILE A 151 -11.29 -12.42 -0.46
N ASN A 152 -12.57 -12.08 -0.46
CA ASN A 152 -13.59 -12.73 -1.26
C ASN A 152 -14.48 -11.65 -1.93
N GLY A 153 -14.81 -11.84 -3.19
CA GLY A 153 -15.63 -10.91 -3.96
C GLY A 153 -15.12 -10.69 -5.39
N GLN A 154 -15.69 -9.69 -6.05
CA GLN A 154 -15.38 -9.33 -7.43
C GLN A 154 -14.91 -7.87 -7.49
N LEU A 155 -13.83 -7.65 -8.20
CA LEU A 155 -13.27 -6.33 -8.50
C LEU A 155 -13.40 -6.02 -9.98
N ASP A 156 -13.37 -4.74 -10.29
CA ASP A 156 -13.20 -4.20 -11.64
C ASP A 156 -11.75 -3.76 -11.84
N ALA A 157 -11.33 -3.56 -13.09
CA ALA A 157 -9.98 -3.09 -13.39
C ALA A 157 -9.67 -1.74 -12.71
N ASP A 158 -10.66 -0.85 -12.64
CA ASP A 158 -10.53 0.47 -12.01
C ASP A 158 -10.37 0.44 -10.49
N ASP A 159 -10.57 -0.71 -9.85
CA ASP A 159 -10.33 -0.88 -8.42
C ASP A 159 -8.85 -1.12 -8.08
N PHE A 160 -8.00 -1.31 -9.08
CA PHE A 160 -6.57 -1.58 -8.90
C PHE A 160 -5.71 -0.36 -9.20
N ALA A 161 -4.68 -0.18 -8.37
CA ALA A 161 -3.52 0.63 -8.68
C ALA A 161 -2.23 -0.15 -8.44
N TYR A 162 -1.16 0.29 -9.09
CA TYR A 162 0.14 -0.36 -9.04
C TYR A 162 1.26 0.63 -8.77
N ALA A 163 2.19 0.20 -7.93
CA ALA A 163 3.43 0.89 -7.64
C ALA A 163 4.61 -0.08 -7.67
N THR A 164 5.81 0.46 -7.46
CA THR A 164 7.04 -0.32 -7.27
C THR A 164 7.69 0.07 -5.94
N GLY A 165 8.55 -0.79 -5.41
CA GLY A 165 9.36 -0.43 -4.24
C GLY A 165 10.18 0.84 -4.46
N ALA A 166 10.74 1.03 -5.66
CA ALA A 166 11.47 2.24 -6.02
C ALA A 166 10.59 3.51 -5.91
N ALA A 167 9.31 3.43 -6.29
CA ALA A 167 8.37 4.54 -6.17
C ALA A 167 8.05 4.88 -4.71
N VAL A 168 7.89 3.85 -3.86
CA VAL A 168 7.69 4.02 -2.41
C VAL A 168 8.91 4.65 -1.76
N GLU A 169 10.10 4.14 -2.04
CA GLU A 169 11.33 4.75 -1.51
C GLU A 169 11.50 6.21 -1.96
N HIS A 170 11.14 6.52 -3.21
CA HIS A 170 11.18 7.89 -3.70
C HIS A 170 10.20 8.79 -2.93
N ALA A 171 8.97 8.34 -2.72
CA ALA A 171 7.97 9.07 -1.93
C ALA A 171 8.44 9.32 -0.49
N ILE A 172 9.05 8.32 0.15
CA ILE A 172 9.61 8.44 1.50
C ILE A 172 10.77 9.45 1.53
N ARG A 173 11.70 9.38 0.58
CA ARG A 173 12.82 10.33 0.49
C ARG A 173 12.36 11.77 0.25
N GLN A 174 11.35 11.96 -0.60
CA GLN A 174 10.75 13.27 -0.83
C GLN A 174 10.15 13.83 0.46
N TRP A 175 9.38 13.02 1.17
CA TRP A 175 8.82 13.39 2.46
C TRP A 175 9.89 13.75 3.49
N GLN A 176 10.93 12.92 3.65
CA GLN A 176 12.05 13.21 4.56
C GLN A 176 12.73 14.54 4.23
N ALA A 177 12.92 14.84 2.94
CA ALA A 177 13.49 16.12 2.51
C ALA A 177 12.59 17.30 2.89
N GLU A 178 11.27 17.16 2.78
CA GLU A 178 10.31 18.20 3.18
C GLU A 178 10.27 18.41 4.70
N VAL A 179 10.23 17.33 5.49
CA VAL A 179 10.29 17.40 6.96
C VAL A 179 11.58 18.11 7.39
N ASN A 180 12.72 17.73 6.82
CA ASN A 180 14.02 18.34 7.12
C ASN A 180 14.07 19.82 6.71
N ARG A 181 13.45 20.17 5.58
CA ARG A 181 13.39 21.55 5.08
C ARG A 181 12.57 22.46 5.99
N TRP A 182 11.43 21.99 6.47
CA TRP A 182 10.48 22.81 7.22
C TRP A 182 10.59 22.64 8.74
N ARG A 183 11.34 21.64 9.22
CA ARG A 183 11.42 21.24 10.64
C ARG A 183 10.04 21.08 11.29
N SER A 184 9.04 20.72 10.48
CA SER A 184 7.67 20.64 10.95
C SER A 184 7.39 19.21 11.39
N PRO A 185 7.06 18.98 12.66
CA PRO A 185 6.62 17.66 13.13
C PRO A 185 5.24 17.27 12.58
N LEU A 186 4.57 18.16 11.81
CA LEU A 186 3.20 17.95 11.35
C LEU A 186 3.09 17.33 9.96
N THR A 187 4.21 17.14 9.26
CA THR A 187 4.24 16.40 8.01
C THR A 187 4.64 14.97 8.32
N GLU A 188 3.69 14.10 8.64
CA GLU A 188 3.86 12.64 8.77
C GLU A 188 3.38 11.91 7.50
N ILE A 189 3.44 12.57 6.34
CA ILE A 189 2.73 12.14 5.13
C ILE A 189 3.62 12.16 3.90
N GLY A 190 3.84 11.00 3.30
CA GLY A 190 4.35 10.88 1.93
C GLY A 190 3.21 10.76 0.90
N PHE A 191 3.48 11.18 -0.34
CA PHE A 191 2.58 10.95 -1.47
C PHE A 191 3.21 9.95 -2.44
N LEU A 192 2.54 8.83 -2.65
CA LEU A 192 2.92 7.81 -3.62
C LEU A 192 2.09 7.99 -4.89
N ALA A 193 2.74 8.41 -5.97
CA ALA A 193 2.12 8.38 -7.30
C ALA A 193 2.11 6.94 -7.83
N THR A 194 0.95 6.49 -8.28
CA THR A 194 0.70 5.14 -8.77
C THR A 194 -0.07 5.19 -10.08
N THR A 195 -0.11 4.07 -10.79
CA THR A 195 -0.88 3.94 -12.03
C THR A 195 -1.96 2.89 -11.83
N GLY A 196 -3.20 3.27 -12.09
CA GLY A 196 -4.34 2.35 -12.12
C GLY A 196 -4.23 1.35 -13.26
N MET A 197 -4.99 0.25 -13.18
CA MET A 197 -4.96 -0.78 -14.23
C MET A 197 -5.38 -0.26 -15.61
N THR A 198 -6.23 0.77 -15.66
CA THR A 198 -6.70 1.41 -16.90
C THR A 198 -5.84 2.61 -17.31
N GLY A 199 -4.73 2.87 -16.62
CA GLY A 199 -3.73 3.89 -16.97
C GLY A 199 -3.90 5.25 -16.30
N GLN A 200 -4.89 5.41 -15.41
CA GLN A 200 -5.11 6.61 -14.62
C GLN A 200 -4.00 6.82 -13.57
N THR A 201 -3.62 8.08 -13.32
CA THR A 201 -2.72 8.42 -12.20
C THR A 201 -3.51 8.49 -10.90
N VAL A 202 -3.08 7.73 -9.90
CA VAL A 202 -3.69 7.72 -8.56
C VAL A 202 -2.64 8.10 -7.53
N VAL A 203 -3.00 8.93 -6.56
CA VAL A 203 -2.09 9.33 -5.47
C VAL A 203 -2.53 8.67 -4.18
N ILE A 204 -1.60 7.99 -3.51
CA ILE A 204 -1.83 7.40 -2.20
C ILE A 204 -1.08 8.19 -1.16
N ARG A 205 -1.81 8.66 -0.15
CA ARG A 205 -1.26 9.31 1.03
C ARG A 205 -0.80 8.25 2.01
N VAL A 206 0.50 8.18 2.26
CA VAL A 206 1.13 7.21 3.14
C VAL A 206 1.48 7.89 4.46
N PRO A 207 0.92 7.45 5.61
CA PRO A 207 1.40 7.91 6.90
C PRO A 207 2.80 7.34 7.12
N ILE A 208 3.78 8.22 7.30
CA ILE A 208 5.15 7.87 7.66
C ILE A 208 5.31 8.26 9.13
N ILE A 209 5.24 7.22 9.96
CA ILE A 209 5.21 7.25 11.43
C ILE A 209 6.62 7.09 11.98
#